data_AF-A0A3D1PQX3-F1
#
_entry.id   AF-A0A3D1PQX3-F1
#
_cell.length_a   1.000
_cell.length_b   1.000
_cell.length_c   1.000
_cell.angle_alpha   90.00
_cell.angle_beta   90.00
_cell.angle_gamma   90.00
#
_symmetry.space_group_name_H-M   'P 1'
#
loop_
_entity.id
_entity.type
_entity.pdbx_description
1 polymer ?
#
loop_
_entity_poly.entity_id
_entity_poly.type
_entity_poly.pdbx_seq_one_letter_code
_entity_poly.pdbx_strand_id
1 'polypeptide(L)'
;SNYTMRQLGVPFAGLYGACSTMAEALCLAALCAAAGYAHEILAMSSSHFCAAERQFRTPLEYGGKRTPTAQWTATAAGACLVRGSGAAGVPVLSATIGRVCDAGVKDINNMGAAMAPAAAQTLLHYFA
;
A
#
# COMPACT_ATOMS: atom_id res chain seq x y z
N SER A 1 1.62 -11.20 -6.10
CA SER A 1 0.90 -10.40 -7.09
C SER A 1 1.26 -10.76 -8.54
N ASN A 2 2.51 -10.65 -8.98
CA ASN A 2 2.89 -10.90 -10.40
C ASN A 2 2.49 -12.30 -10.93
N TYR A 3 2.70 -13.35 -10.13
CA TYR A 3 2.29 -14.71 -10.51
C TYR A 3 0.78 -14.84 -10.72
N THR A 4 -0.02 -14.19 -9.87
CA THR A 4 -1.49 -14.14 -10.00
C THR A 4 -1.90 -13.40 -11.27
N MET A 5 -1.26 -12.27 -11.58
CA MET A 5 -1.58 -11.49 -12.79
C MET A 5 -1.25 -12.25 -14.07
N ARG A 6 -0.15 -13.03 -14.07
CA ARG A 6 0.18 -13.93 -15.18
C ARG A 6 -0.95 -14.93 -15.46
N GLN A 7 -1.63 -15.42 -14.42
CA GLN A 7 -2.76 -16.36 -14.58
C GLN A 7 -4.03 -15.66 -15.06
N LEU A 8 -4.28 -14.43 -14.60
CA LEU A 8 -5.48 -13.67 -14.99
C LEU A 8 -5.43 -13.18 -16.44
N GLY A 9 -4.23 -12.97 -17.01
CA GLY A 9 -4.08 -12.56 -18.41
C GLY A 9 -4.61 -11.15 -18.71
N VAL A 10 -4.78 -10.31 -17.68
CA VAL A 10 -5.26 -8.93 -17.79
C VAL A 10 -4.12 -7.92 -17.82
N PRO A 11 -4.31 -6.70 -18.36
CA PRO A 11 -3.34 -5.62 -18.25
C PRO A 11 -2.96 -5.36 -16.79
N PHE A 12 -1.65 -5.22 -16.52
CA PHE A 12 -1.12 -5.12 -15.16
C PHE A 12 -0.15 -3.95 -15.02
N ALA A 13 -0.39 -3.11 -14.01
CA ALA A 13 0.54 -2.09 -13.55
C ALA A 13 1.24 -2.57 -12.28
N GLY A 14 2.57 -2.77 -12.34
CA GLY A 14 3.37 -3.13 -11.19
C GLY A 14 3.64 -1.92 -10.31
N LEU A 15 2.96 -1.85 -9.15
CA LEU A 15 3.09 -0.76 -8.18
C LEU A 15 4.02 -1.16 -7.03
N TYR A 16 4.72 -0.17 -6.47
CA TYR A 16 5.55 -0.34 -5.29
C TYR A 16 5.55 0.93 -4.43
N GLY A 17 4.73 0.90 -3.39
CA GLY A 17 4.65 1.92 -2.34
C GLY A 17 4.82 1.32 -0.95
N ALA A 18 5.50 0.19 -0.80
CA ALA A 18 5.58 -0.56 0.46
C ALA A 18 4.19 -0.76 1.11
N CYS A 19 4.00 -0.43 2.40
CA CYS A 19 2.71 -0.57 3.08
C CYS A 19 1.60 0.35 2.52
N SER A 20 1.93 1.45 1.83
CA SER A 20 0.95 2.35 1.21
C SER A 20 0.50 1.91 -0.18
N THR A 21 1.03 0.80 -0.72
CA THR A 21 0.67 0.28 -2.05
C THR A 21 -0.84 0.09 -2.24
N MET A 22 -1.58 -0.27 -1.19
CA MET A 22 -3.05 -0.40 -1.30
C MET A 22 -3.73 0.94 -1.58
N ALA A 23 -3.30 2.01 -0.88
CA ALA A 23 -3.83 3.35 -1.11
C ALA A 23 -3.38 3.90 -2.48
N GLU A 24 -2.12 3.67 -2.87
CA GLU A 24 -1.58 4.02 -4.19
C GLU A 24 -2.39 3.36 -5.32
N ALA A 25 -2.65 2.06 -5.22
CA ALA A 25 -3.44 1.31 -6.19
C ALA A 25 -4.88 1.83 -6.29
N LEU A 26 -5.53 2.14 -5.16
CA LEU A 26 -6.86 2.73 -5.15
C LEU A 26 -6.88 4.13 -5.77
N CYS A 27 -5.89 4.98 -5.47
CA CYS A 27 -5.80 6.32 -6.03
C CYS A 27 -5.62 6.26 -7.56
N LEU A 28 -4.70 5.43 -8.04
CA LEU A 28 -4.48 5.24 -9.48
C LEU A 28 -5.72 4.66 -10.17
N ALA A 29 -6.37 3.67 -9.56
CA ALA A 29 -7.61 3.11 -10.09
C ALA A 29 -8.72 4.16 -10.19
N ALA A 30 -8.89 5.00 -9.15
CA ALA A 30 -9.87 6.08 -9.16
C ALA A 30 -9.55 7.13 -10.23
N LEU A 31 -8.29 7.53 -10.38
CA LEU A 31 -7.84 8.47 -11.42
C LEU A 31 -8.09 7.92 -12.83
N CYS A 32 -7.73 6.67 -13.09
CA CYS A 32 -7.95 6.01 -14.38
C CYS A 32 -9.44 5.84 -14.69
N ALA A 33 -10.26 5.47 -13.71
CA ALA A 33 -11.71 5.35 -13.86
C ALA A 33 -12.35 6.72 -14.14
N ALA A 34 -11.93 7.77 -13.43
CA ALA A 34 -12.43 9.13 -13.62
C ALA A 34 -12.02 9.73 -14.98
N ALA A 35 -10.83 9.41 -15.46
CA ALA A 35 -10.34 9.83 -16.78
C ALA A 35 -10.94 9.02 -17.95
N GLY A 36 -11.71 7.96 -17.68
CA GLY A 36 -12.29 7.10 -18.70
C GLY A 36 -11.29 6.15 -19.38
N TYR A 37 -10.11 5.93 -18.78
CA TYR A 37 -9.10 5.04 -19.34
C TYR A 37 -9.41 3.55 -19.12
N ALA A 38 -10.21 3.20 -18.10
CA ALA A 38 -10.70 1.86 -17.87
C ALA A 38 -12.01 1.88 -17.06
N HIS A 39 -12.87 0.89 -17.30
CA HIS A 39 -14.20 0.81 -16.68
C HIS A 39 -14.26 -0.07 -15.42
N GLU A 40 -13.38 -1.08 -15.35
CA GLU A 40 -13.29 -2.03 -14.25
C GLU A 40 -11.82 -2.25 -13.91
N ILE A 41 -11.39 -1.75 -12.77
CA ILE A 41 -9.99 -1.76 -12.36
C ILE A 41 -9.87 -2.47 -11.02
N LEU A 42 -8.94 -3.41 -10.94
CA LEU A 42 -8.68 -4.18 -9.73
C LEU A 42 -7.51 -3.56 -8.96
N ALA A 43 -7.79 -2.88 -7.86
CA ALA A 43 -6.77 -2.40 -6.93
C ALA A 43 -6.54 -3.48 -5.86
N MET A 44 -5.32 -4.01 -5.75
CA MET A 44 -5.03 -5.10 -4.82
C MET A 44 -3.65 -5.00 -4.16
N SER A 45 -3.55 -5.57 -2.97
CA SER A 45 -2.30 -5.75 -2.25
C SER A 45 -2.35 -7.02 -1.40
N SER A 46 -1.18 -7.58 -1.10
CA SER A 46 -1.05 -8.78 -0.27
C SER A 46 0.24 -8.73 0.54
N SER A 47 0.22 -9.29 1.74
CA SER A 47 1.37 -9.43 2.61
C SER A 47 1.36 -10.78 3.32
N HIS A 48 2.56 -11.26 3.69
CA HIS A 48 2.72 -12.49 4.44
C HIS A 48 3.87 -12.32 5.43
N PHE A 49 3.62 -12.65 6.69
CA PHE A 49 4.60 -12.50 7.78
C PHE A 49 5.96 -13.11 7.43
N CYS A 50 6.01 -14.42 7.13
CA CYS A 50 7.28 -15.10 6.86
C CYS A 50 8.03 -14.55 5.63
N ALA A 51 7.33 -14.03 4.62
CA ALA A 51 7.98 -13.42 3.46
C ALA A 51 8.63 -12.10 3.83
N ALA A 52 7.94 -11.26 4.61
CA ALA A 52 8.46 -9.97 5.06
C ALA A 52 9.62 -10.12 6.04
N GLU A 53 9.56 -11.07 6.99
CA GLU A 53 10.65 -11.33 7.93
C GLU A 53 11.93 -11.74 7.20
N ARG A 54 11.84 -12.57 6.15
CA ARG A 54 13.00 -12.97 5.35
C ARG A 54 13.63 -11.82 4.57
N GLN A 55 12.82 -10.85 4.14
CA GLN A 55 13.26 -9.80 3.22
C GLN A 55 13.78 -8.55 3.95
N PHE A 56 13.16 -8.18 5.07
CA PHE A 56 13.38 -6.87 5.69
C PHE A 56 13.92 -6.92 7.12
N ARG A 57 14.03 -8.12 7.71
CA ARG A 57 14.41 -8.29 9.11
C ARG A 57 15.51 -9.32 9.25
N THR A 58 16.11 -9.36 10.43
CA THR A 58 16.98 -10.45 10.83
C THR A 58 16.22 -11.77 10.68
N PRO A 59 16.76 -12.74 9.91
CA PRO A 59 16.10 -14.03 9.74
C PRO A 59 15.74 -14.66 11.09
N LEU A 60 14.54 -15.24 11.15
CA LEU A 60 13.99 -15.84 12.38
C LEU A 60 14.94 -16.85 13.03
N GLU A 61 15.72 -17.56 12.19
CA GLU A 61 16.74 -18.54 12.61
C GLU A 61 17.84 -17.95 13.50
N TYR A 62 18.08 -16.63 13.46
CA TYR A 62 19.07 -15.97 14.30
C TYR A 62 18.58 -15.68 15.73
N GLY A 63 17.35 -16.07 16.09
CA GLY A 63 16.83 -15.97 17.46
C GLY A 63 16.74 -14.54 17.99
N GLY A 64 16.70 -13.55 17.11
CA GLY A 64 16.64 -12.14 17.48
C GLY A 64 15.42 -11.83 18.34
N LYS A 65 15.64 -11.16 19.49
CA LYS A 65 14.54 -10.69 20.34
C LYS A 65 13.92 -9.44 19.72
N ARG A 66 12.60 -9.48 19.47
CA ARG A 66 11.86 -8.33 18.96
C ARG A 66 11.81 -7.20 19.98
N THR A 67 12.00 -5.98 19.51
CA THR A 67 11.78 -4.78 20.31
C THR A 67 10.27 -4.54 20.51
N PRO A 68 9.85 -3.85 21.58
CA PRO A 68 8.45 -3.47 21.77
C PRO A 68 7.88 -2.59 20.65
N THR A 69 8.74 -1.86 19.92
CA THR A 69 8.38 -1.00 18.79
C THR A 69 8.22 -1.74 17.46
N ALA A 70 8.67 -3.00 17.39
CA ALA A 70 8.70 -3.77 16.15
C ALA A 70 7.29 -4.17 15.67
N GLN A 71 6.91 -3.66 14.50
CA GLN A 71 5.63 -3.95 13.85
C GLN A 71 5.46 -5.43 13.50
N TRP A 72 4.23 -5.92 13.38
CA TRP A 72 3.95 -7.28 12.90
C TRP A 72 3.32 -7.23 11.51
N THR A 73 3.95 -7.85 10.51
CA THR A 73 3.37 -7.91 9.17
C THR A 73 2.14 -8.81 9.17
N ALA A 74 1.01 -8.26 8.73
CA ALA A 74 -0.21 -9.05 8.55
C ALA A 74 -0.01 -10.12 7.46
N THR A 75 -0.53 -11.32 7.70
CA THR A 75 -0.69 -12.33 6.65
C THR A 75 -2.10 -12.22 6.10
N ALA A 76 -2.24 -11.46 5.01
CA ALA A 76 -3.53 -11.12 4.43
C ALA A 76 -3.39 -10.70 2.95
N ALA A 77 -4.50 -10.72 2.24
CA ALA A 77 -4.63 -10.11 0.92
C ALA A 77 -5.96 -9.37 0.83
N GLY A 78 -5.98 -8.28 0.06
CA GLY A 78 -7.16 -7.46 -0.17
C GLY A 78 -7.22 -7.01 -1.61
N ALA A 79 -8.44 -6.91 -2.15
CA ALA A 79 -8.71 -6.40 -3.48
C ALA A 79 -10.01 -5.58 -3.48
N CYS A 80 -10.01 -4.49 -4.24
CA CYS A 80 -11.18 -3.65 -4.47
C CYS A 80 -11.41 -3.54 -5.98
N LEU A 81 -12.66 -3.75 -6.38
CA LEU A 81 -13.09 -3.47 -7.75
C LEU A 81 -13.53 -2.01 -7.84
N VAL A 82 -12.81 -1.23 -8.63
CA VAL A 82 -13.07 0.20 -8.86
C VAL A 82 -13.73 0.36 -10.22
N ARG A 83 -14.82 1.11 -10.26
CA ARG A 83 -15.61 1.40 -11.46
C ARG A 83 -15.81 2.91 -11.61
N GLY A 84 -16.22 3.32 -12.82
CA GLY A 84 -16.60 4.72 -13.10
C GLY A 84 -17.78 5.20 -12.25
N SER A 85 -18.00 6.53 -12.26
CA SER A 85 -19.08 7.18 -11.52
C SER A 85 -20.47 6.62 -11.88
N GLY A 86 -21.38 6.60 -10.91
CA GLY A 86 -22.74 6.08 -11.06
C GLY A 86 -22.90 4.57 -10.83
N ALA A 87 -21.81 3.84 -10.62
CA ALA A 87 -21.88 2.44 -10.21
C ALA A 87 -22.30 2.30 -8.72
N ALA A 88 -22.99 1.21 -8.38
CA ALA A 88 -23.34 0.90 -7.01
C ALA A 88 -22.08 0.59 -6.16
N GLY A 89 -22.03 1.10 -4.93
CA GLY A 89 -20.94 0.85 -3.98
C GLY A 89 -20.56 2.06 -3.14
N VAL A 90 -19.39 1.99 -2.48
CA VAL A 90 -18.82 3.11 -1.71
C VAL A 90 -18.12 4.06 -2.68
N PRO A 91 -18.53 5.34 -2.76
CA PRO A 91 -17.92 6.29 -3.68
C PRO A 91 -16.53 6.73 -3.20
N VAL A 92 -15.60 6.90 -4.14
CA VAL A 92 -14.33 7.59 -3.92
C VAL A 92 -14.51 9.04 -4.35
N LEU A 93 -14.51 9.96 -3.39
CA LEU A 93 -14.74 11.39 -3.65
C LEU A 93 -13.47 12.16 -3.99
N SER A 94 -12.35 11.74 -3.42
CA SER A 94 -11.07 12.41 -3.53
C SER A 94 -9.92 11.44 -3.25
N ALA A 95 -8.74 11.79 -3.73
CA ALA A 95 -7.50 11.07 -3.50
C ALA A 95 -6.37 12.09 -3.35
N THR A 96 -5.44 11.84 -2.41
CA THR A 96 -4.25 12.69 -2.23
C THR A 96 -3.01 11.84 -2.39
N ILE A 97 -2.16 12.23 -3.35
CA ILE A 97 -0.86 11.58 -3.55
C ILE A 97 0.16 12.27 -2.64
N GLY A 98 0.72 11.48 -1.72
CA GLY A 98 1.74 11.96 -0.78
C GLY A 98 3.08 12.26 -1.45
N ARG A 99 3.98 12.92 -0.71
CA ARG A 99 5.38 13.10 -1.08
C ARG A 99 6.28 12.32 -0.12
N VAL A 100 7.45 11.93 -0.61
CA VAL A 100 8.49 11.32 0.23
C VAL A 100 8.85 12.28 1.37
N CYS A 101 8.93 11.75 2.58
CA CYS A 101 9.31 12.47 3.78
C CYS A 101 10.35 11.62 4.54
N ASP A 102 11.50 12.21 4.83
CA ASP A 102 12.53 11.60 5.66
C ASP A 102 12.80 12.52 6.86
N ALA A 103 12.44 12.05 8.06
CA ALA A 103 12.65 12.76 9.31
C ALA A 103 13.92 12.29 10.07
N GLY A 104 14.80 11.53 9.42
CA GLY A 104 16.08 11.08 9.97
C GLY A 104 16.00 9.90 10.94
N VAL A 105 14.90 9.15 10.95
CA VAL A 105 14.74 7.96 11.80
C VAL A 105 15.55 6.80 11.24
N LYS A 106 16.58 6.37 11.98
CA LYS A 106 17.50 5.29 11.56
C LYS A 106 17.23 3.93 12.20
N ASP A 107 16.34 3.88 13.21
CA ASP A 107 15.95 2.62 13.83
C ASP A 107 14.97 1.86 12.92
N ILE A 108 15.48 0.82 12.27
CA ILE A 108 14.72 -0.06 11.38
C ILE A 108 13.55 -0.76 12.08
N ASN A 109 13.56 -0.87 13.40
CA ASN A 109 12.47 -1.48 14.17
C ASN A 109 11.38 -0.48 14.54
N ASN A 110 11.60 0.83 14.36
CA ASN A 110 10.65 1.89 14.70
C ASN A 110 10.10 2.60 13.45
N MET A 111 9.51 1.79 12.55
CA MET A 111 8.87 2.31 11.35
C MET A 111 7.63 3.17 11.65
N GLY A 112 7.02 3.05 12.83
CA GLY A 112 5.95 3.95 13.26
C GLY A 112 6.44 5.40 13.33
N ALA A 113 7.58 5.64 13.99
CA ALA A 113 8.20 6.96 14.04
C ALA A 113 8.66 7.43 12.65
N ALA A 114 9.18 6.53 11.82
CA ALA A 114 9.63 6.87 10.47
C ALA A 114 8.48 7.28 9.52
N MET A 115 7.32 6.61 9.62
CA MET A 115 6.18 6.85 8.72
C MET A 115 5.23 7.96 9.18
N ALA A 116 5.16 8.24 10.48
CA ALA A 116 4.22 9.24 11.03
C ALA A 116 4.35 10.64 10.38
N PRO A 117 5.55 11.18 10.11
CA PRO A 117 5.70 12.47 9.43
C PRO A 117 5.12 12.49 8.02
N ALA A 118 5.31 11.41 7.24
CA ALA A 118 4.77 11.29 5.89
C ALA A 118 3.23 11.25 5.89
N ALA A 119 2.65 10.52 6.85
CA ALA A 119 1.20 10.47 7.04
C ALA A 119 0.62 11.83 7.42
N ALA A 120 1.23 12.50 8.41
CA ALA A 120 0.81 13.84 8.84
C ALA A 120 0.91 14.86 7.70
N GLN A 121 2.01 14.86 6.95
CA GLN A 121 2.18 15.76 5.80
C GLN A 121 1.11 15.55 4.73
N THR A 122 0.76 14.29 4.43
CA THR A 122 -0.26 13.98 3.42
C THR A 122 -1.66 14.41 3.87
N LEU A 123 -2.00 14.19 5.15
CA LEU A 123 -3.27 14.62 5.72
C LEU A 123 -3.39 16.15 5.80
N LEU A 124 -2.34 16.84 6.26
CA LEU A 124 -2.33 18.29 6.31
C LEU A 124 -2.48 18.90 4.91
N HIS A 125 -1.87 18.29 3.89
CA HIS A 125 -2.06 18.73 2.51
C HIS A 125 -3.49 18.50 2.00
N TYR A 126 -4.15 17.43 2.42
CA TYR A 126 -5.52 17.13 2.02
C TYR A 126 -6.55 18.09 2.65
N PHE A 127 -6.31 18.54 3.88
CA PHE A 127 -7.24 19.40 4.62
C PHE A 127 -6.97 20.90 4.48
N ALA A 128 -5.82 21.31 3.94
CA ALA A 128 -5.49 22.70 3.67
C ALA A 128 -6.14 23.20 2.38
#